data_AF-A0A5B6UK32-F1
#
_entry.id   AF-A0A5B6UK32-F1
#
_cell.length_a   1.000
_cell.length_b   1.000
_cell.length_c   1.000
_cell.angle_alpha   90.00
_cell.angle_beta   90.00
_cell.angle_gamma   90.00
#
_symmetry.space_group_name_H-M   'P 1'
#
loop_
_entity.id
_entity.type
_entity.pdbx_description
1 polymer ?
#
loop_
_entity_poly.entity_id
_entity_poly.type
_entity_poly.pdbx_seq_one_letter_code
_entity_poly.pdbx_strand_id
1 'polypeptide(L)'
;MLYWLFRFPPLKASDNGSWFRALGQCVSESQCALREVSSDIYDGGVDAYNVLDSSIKLKLLNILCDEALCTITLRNWIDKQNSEFVDSEKEAKEKILVARDKEKQLRQKMQDEVAKAIIEKGGASLSVSEHEVLVRQIKREVIQVHEDVCQAIRMLPRSICLSFVIVAERQRSDAVRTAPIILDVSGRAFWKLRGYTSENYILLQDIGTLDPVAPSEKWFVYDVEQKPDVEKYISSIR
;
A
#
# COMPACT_ATOMS: atom_id res chain seq x y z
N MET A 1 -24.28 3.83 -20.28
CA MET A 1 -23.58 4.44 -19.12
C MET A 1 -24.41 4.49 -17.83
N LEU A 2 -25.55 3.77 -17.67
CA LEU A 2 -26.33 3.79 -16.41
C LEU A 2 -27.02 2.45 -16.06
N TYR A 3 -26.86 1.40 -16.86
CA TYR A 3 -27.74 0.22 -16.78
C TYR A 3 -27.53 -0.70 -15.58
N TRP A 4 -26.38 -0.64 -14.89
CA TRP A 4 -26.08 -1.52 -13.75
C TRP A 4 -26.24 -0.88 -12.38
N LEU A 5 -26.04 0.45 -12.25
CA LEU A 5 -26.28 1.19 -11.01
C LEU A 5 -27.77 1.31 -10.64
N PHE A 6 -28.67 0.97 -11.57
CA PHE A 6 -30.13 1.02 -11.40
C PHE A 6 -30.82 -0.35 -11.43
N ARG A 7 -30.10 -1.44 -11.70
CA ARG A 7 -30.73 -2.76 -11.95
C ARG A 7 -31.15 -3.47 -10.66
N PHE A 8 -30.40 -3.29 -9.58
CA PHE A 8 -30.79 -3.79 -8.27
C PHE A 8 -31.19 -2.63 -7.36
N PRO A 9 -32.26 -2.78 -6.58
CA PRO A 9 -32.54 -1.84 -5.50
C PRO A 9 -31.25 -1.68 -4.69
N PRO A 10 -30.88 -0.47 -4.24
CA PRO A 10 -29.83 -0.38 -3.24
C PRO A 10 -30.16 -1.38 -2.13
N LEU A 11 -29.17 -2.10 -1.61
CA LEU A 11 -29.32 -2.92 -0.40
C LEU A 11 -29.59 -2.04 0.85
N LYS A 12 -30.23 -0.87 0.66
CA LYS A 12 -30.82 -0.05 1.71
C LYS A 12 -32.15 -0.70 2.09
N ALA A 13 -32.10 -1.42 3.18
CA ALA A 13 -33.26 -1.80 3.96
C ALA A 13 -33.97 -0.52 4.45
N SER A 14 -35.11 -0.17 3.86
CA SER A 14 -36.16 0.56 4.61
C SER A 14 -36.97 -0.40 5.50
N ASP A 15 -36.79 -1.71 5.30
CA ASP A 15 -37.51 -2.81 5.94
C ASP A 15 -36.53 -3.98 6.17
N ASN A 16 -36.68 -4.69 7.29
CA ASN A 16 -35.71 -5.59 7.94
C ASN A 16 -35.52 -6.95 7.22
N GLY A 17 -35.73 -7.00 5.90
CA GLY A 17 -35.66 -8.22 5.10
C GLY A 17 -35.55 -8.01 3.59
N SER A 18 -35.67 -6.76 3.09
CA SER A 18 -35.74 -6.49 1.65
C SER A 18 -34.42 -6.73 0.91
N TRP A 19 -33.28 -6.64 1.60
CA TRP A 19 -31.96 -6.85 1.00
C TRP A 19 -31.73 -8.31 0.59
N PHE A 20 -32.25 -9.29 1.33
CA PHE A 20 -32.08 -10.70 1.01
C PHE A 20 -32.94 -11.11 -0.19
N ARG A 21 -34.13 -10.52 -0.33
CA ARG A 21 -34.94 -10.66 -1.54
C ARG A 21 -34.26 -10.05 -2.77
N ALA A 22 -33.69 -8.85 -2.64
CA ALA A 22 -32.92 -8.20 -3.72
C ALA A 22 -31.69 -9.03 -4.12
N LEU A 23 -31.03 -9.67 -3.15
CA LEU A 23 -29.96 -10.63 -3.42
C LEU A 23 -30.46 -11.84 -4.23
N GLY A 24 -31.62 -12.40 -3.89
CA GLY A 24 -32.22 -13.50 -4.67
C GLY A 24 -32.44 -13.15 -6.14
N GLN A 25 -32.88 -11.92 -6.42
CA GLN A 25 -33.01 -11.42 -7.80
C GLN A 25 -31.65 -11.35 -8.49
N CYS A 26 -30.62 -10.83 -7.80
CA CYS A 26 -29.26 -10.78 -8.32
C CYS A 26 -28.70 -12.16 -8.65
N VAL A 27 -28.87 -13.14 -7.76
CA VAL A 27 -28.43 -14.53 -7.97
C VAL A 27 -29.17 -15.18 -9.14
N SER A 28 -30.48 -14.92 -9.29
CA SER A 28 -31.29 -15.49 -10.38
C SER A 28 -30.90 -14.97 -11.76
N GLU A 29 -30.45 -13.72 -11.83
CA GLU A 29 -30.00 -13.09 -13.07
C GLU A 29 -28.52 -13.36 -13.39
N SER A 30 -27.75 -13.82 -12.40
CA SER A 30 -26.34 -14.16 -12.56
C SER A 30 -26.18 -15.47 -13.34
N GLN A 31 -25.13 -15.52 -14.17
CA GLN A 31 -24.73 -16.76 -14.85
C GLN A 31 -24.20 -17.82 -13.86
N CYS A 32 -23.80 -17.38 -12.66
CA CYS A 32 -23.32 -18.21 -11.56
C CYS A 32 -24.44 -18.61 -10.59
N ALA A 33 -25.60 -19.01 -11.12
CA ALA A 33 -26.76 -19.36 -10.29
C ALA A 33 -26.43 -20.46 -9.26
N LEU A 34 -26.71 -20.17 -7.99
CA LEU A 34 -26.56 -21.10 -6.86
C LEU A 34 -27.66 -22.17 -6.93
N ARG A 35 -27.41 -23.27 -7.65
CA ARG A 35 -28.38 -24.37 -7.83
C ARG A 35 -28.77 -25.07 -6.52
N GLU A 36 -27.95 -24.94 -5.49
CA GLU A 36 -28.14 -25.55 -4.17
C GLU A 36 -29.15 -24.79 -3.31
N VAL A 37 -29.41 -23.50 -3.63
CA VAL A 37 -30.31 -22.65 -2.86
C VAL A 37 -31.61 -22.50 -3.65
N SER A 38 -32.71 -22.96 -3.06
CA SER A 38 -34.03 -22.81 -3.65
C SER A 38 -34.43 -21.32 -3.69
N SER A 39 -35.10 -20.90 -4.76
CA SER A 39 -35.43 -19.49 -5.00
C SER A 39 -36.44 -18.90 -4.00
N ASP A 40 -37.23 -19.76 -3.35
CA ASP A 40 -38.20 -19.41 -2.32
C ASP A 40 -37.55 -18.96 -1.00
N ILE A 41 -36.31 -19.39 -0.73
CA ILE A 41 -35.58 -19.02 0.49
C ILE A 41 -35.41 -17.50 0.60
N TYR A 42 -35.22 -16.81 -0.54
CA TYR A 42 -35.00 -15.36 -0.57
C TYR A 42 -36.24 -14.54 -0.16
N ASP A 43 -37.43 -15.15 -0.16
CA ASP A 43 -38.66 -14.49 0.29
C ASP A 43 -38.79 -14.43 1.82
N GLY A 44 -38.04 -15.26 2.54
CA GLY A 44 -38.04 -15.34 4.01
C GLY A 44 -37.19 -14.27 4.71
N GLY A 45 -36.59 -13.34 3.97
CA GLY A 45 -35.88 -12.18 4.54
C GLY A 45 -34.67 -12.53 5.41
N VAL A 46 -34.36 -11.69 6.41
CA VAL A 46 -33.18 -11.85 7.27
C VAL A 46 -33.19 -13.15 8.06
N ASP A 47 -34.36 -13.60 8.52
CA ASP A 47 -34.46 -14.83 9.31
C ASP A 47 -34.08 -16.06 8.49
N ALA A 48 -34.50 -16.11 7.21
CA ALA A 48 -34.09 -17.15 6.28
C ALA A 48 -32.57 -17.11 6.01
N TYR A 49 -31.97 -15.92 5.90
CA TYR A 49 -30.52 -15.79 5.77
C TYR A 49 -29.78 -16.31 7.02
N ASN A 50 -30.26 -16.00 8.22
CA ASN A 50 -29.60 -16.35 9.47
C ASN A 50 -29.46 -17.87 9.66
N VAL A 51 -30.45 -18.64 9.21
CA VAL A 51 -30.44 -20.11 9.30
C VAL A 51 -29.59 -20.81 8.24
N LEU A 52 -29.11 -20.09 7.21
CA LEU A 52 -28.20 -20.67 6.21
C LEU A 52 -26.87 -21.10 6.84
N ASP A 53 -26.33 -22.20 6.35
CA ASP A 53 -24.99 -22.63 6.71
C ASP A 53 -23.94 -21.64 6.19
N SER A 54 -22.79 -21.62 6.87
CA SER A 54 -21.69 -20.72 6.54
C SER A 54 -21.14 -20.90 5.13
N SER A 55 -21.22 -22.11 4.55
CA SER A 55 -20.76 -22.37 3.20
C SER A 55 -21.68 -21.71 2.17
N ILE A 56 -23.00 -21.80 2.31
CA ILE A 56 -23.95 -21.09 1.44
C ILE A 56 -23.79 -19.58 1.59
N LYS A 57 -23.66 -19.06 2.82
CA LYS A 57 -23.43 -17.63 3.06
C LYS A 57 -22.17 -17.13 2.33
N LEU A 58 -21.09 -17.92 2.34
CA LEU A 58 -19.86 -17.60 1.63
C LEU A 58 -20.03 -17.64 0.11
N LYS A 59 -20.75 -18.64 -0.44
CA LYS A 59 -21.03 -18.70 -1.88
C LYS A 59 -21.85 -17.49 -2.35
N LEU A 60 -22.84 -17.06 -1.57
CA LEU A 60 -23.63 -15.85 -1.86
C LEU A 60 -22.75 -14.59 -1.87
N LEU A 61 -21.82 -14.47 -0.93
CA LEU A 61 -20.87 -13.36 -0.88
C LEU A 61 -19.97 -13.35 -2.13
N ASN A 62 -19.48 -14.52 -2.56
CA ASN A 62 -18.63 -14.62 -3.76
C ASN A 62 -19.39 -14.16 -5.01
N ILE A 63 -20.66 -14.55 -5.19
CA ILE A 63 -21.48 -14.09 -6.32
C ILE A 63 -21.64 -12.57 -6.30
N LEU A 64 -21.93 -12.00 -5.13
CA LEU A 64 -22.05 -10.55 -4.99
C LEU A 64 -20.75 -9.83 -5.35
N CYS A 65 -19.62 -10.35 -4.88
CA CYS A 65 -18.30 -9.82 -5.23
C CYS A 65 -18.05 -9.93 -6.73
N ASP A 66 -18.28 -11.09 -7.34
CA ASP A 66 -18.08 -11.32 -8.76
C ASP A 66 -18.95 -10.38 -9.61
N GLU A 67 -20.24 -10.28 -9.29
CA GLU A 67 -21.17 -9.41 -10.02
C GLU A 67 -20.75 -7.94 -9.92
N ALA A 68 -20.40 -7.48 -8.71
CA ALA A 68 -19.94 -6.11 -8.49
C ALA A 68 -18.63 -5.83 -9.24
N LEU A 69 -17.64 -6.72 -9.12
CA LEU A 69 -16.34 -6.64 -9.80
C LEU A 69 -16.44 -6.83 -11.32
N CYS A 70 -17.52 -7.48 -11.79
CA CYS A 70 -17.79 -7.66 -13.21
C CYS A 70 -18.32 -6.38 -13.87
N THR A 71 -18.79 -5.41 -13.10
CA THR A 71 -19.27 -4.14 -13.65
C THR A 71 -18.12 -3.34 -14.29
N ILE A 72 -18.35 -2.86 -15.52
CA ILE A 72 -17.40 -2.00 -16.25
C ILE A 72 -17.07 -0.75 -15.41
N THR A 73 -18.05 -0.22 -14.69
CA THR A 73 -17.86 0.98 -13.86
C THR A 73 -16.87 0.74 -12.72
N LEU A 74 -17.06 -0.33 -11.93
CA LEU A 74 -16.15 -0.62 -10.81
C LEU A 74 -14.76 -1.01 -11.33
N ARG A 75 -14.68 -1.83 -12.38
CA ARG A 75 -13.40 -2.22 -12.99
C ARG A 75 -12.63 -1.02 -13.52
N ASN A 76 -13.26 -0.15 -14.31
CA ASN A 76 -12.61 1.05 -14.83
C ASN A 76 -12.16 1.99 -13.71
N TRP A 77 -12.93 2.06 -12.61
CA TRP A 77 -12.53 2.84 -11.45
C TRP A 77 -11.30 2.23 -10.74
N ILE A 78 -11.27 0.90 -10.54
CA ILE A 78 -10.10 0.19 -10.00
C ILE A 78 -8.87 0.43 -10.88
N ASP A 79 -9.01 0.24 -12.19
CA ASP A 79 -7.92 0.44 -13.16
C ASP A 79 -7.39 1.87 -13.13
N LYS A 80 -8.30 2.85 -13.06
CA LYS A 80 -7.93 4.27 -12.91
C LYS A 80 -7.17 4.53 -11.61
N GLN A 81 -7.66 4.04 -10.47
CA GLN A 81 -6.98 4.19 -9.19
C GLN A 81 -5.59 3.54 -9.19
N ASN A 82 -5.45 2.38 -9.83
CA ASN A 82 -4.17 1.70 -9.97
C ASN A 82 -3.21 2.47 -10.89
N SER A 83 -3.69 3.01 -12.02
CA SER A 83 -2.86 3.84 -12.92
C SER A 83 -2.37 5.11 -12.23
N GLU A 84 -3.25 5.85 -11.57
CA GLU A 84 -2.90 7.07 -10.82
C GLU A 84 -1.86 6.78 -9.72
N PHE A 85 -1.99 5.63 -9.05
CA PHE A 85 -1.03 5.17 -8.05
C PHE A 85 0.34 4.88 -8.67
N VAL A 86 0.40 4.13 -9.77
CA VAL A 86 1.66 3.77 -10.45
C VAL A 86 2.36 5.01 -11.00
N ASP A 87 1.62 5.92 -11.63
CA ASP A 87 2.16 7.16 -12.18
C ASP A 87 2.72 8.06 -11.07
N SER A 88 1.98 8.21 -9.96
CA SER A 88 2.44 8.98 -8.79
C SER A 88 3.68 8.38 -8.15
N GLU A 89 3.76 7.05 -8.08
CA GLU A 89 4.94 6.34 -7.56
C GLU A 89 6.16 6.58 -8.45
N LYS A 90 5.99 6.50 -9.78
CA LYS A 90 7.06 6.75 -10.75
C LYS A 90 7.56 8.19 -10.66
N GLU A 91 6.65 9.17 -10.60
CA GLU A 91 7.00 10.58 -10.48
C GLU A 91 7.79 10.86 -9.18
N ALA A 92 7.35 10.30 -8.06
CA ALA A 92 8.03 10.47 -6.79
C ALA A 92 9.41 9.79 -6.77
N LYS A 93 9.55 8.60 -7.36
CA LYS A 93 10.85 7.93 -7.54
C LYS A 93 11.82 8.78 -8.37
N GLU A 94 11.34 9.35 -9.47
CA GLU A 94 12.15 10.24 -10.32
C GLU A 94 12.63 11.47 -9.56
N LYS A 95 11.74 12.14 -8.80
CA LYS A 95 12.11 13.29 -7.96
C LYS A 95 13.18 12.95 -6.93
N ILE A 96 13.10 11.76 -6.32
CA ILE A 96 14.10 11.27 -5.36
C ILE A 96 15.45 11.04 -6.04
N LEU A 97 15.47 10.45 -7.24
CA LEU A 97 16.70 10.24 -8.01
C LEU A 97 17.35 11.58 -8.36
N VAL A 98 16.58 12.51 -8.92
CA VAL A 98 17.06 13.87 -9.25
C VAL A 98 17.61 14.58 -8.02
N ALA A 99 16.93 14.49 -6.87
CA ALA A 99 17.37 15.16 -5.66
C ALA A 99 18.63 14.49 -5.05
N ARG A 100 18.74 13.16 -5.09
CA ARG A 100 19.96 12.44 -4.68
C ARG A 100 21.16 12.76 -5.57
N ASP A 101 20.95 12.92 -6.87
CA ASP A 101 22.04 13.31 -7.78
C ASP A 101 22.46 14.76 -7.56
N LYS A 102 21.53 15.67 -7.25
CA LYS A 102 21.87 17.02 -6.76
C LYS A 102 22.68 16.98 -5.46
N GLU A 103 22.32 16.12 -4.51
CA GLU A 103 23.08 15.94 -3.26
C GLU A 103 24.52 15.51 -3.55
N LYS A 104 24.73 14.55 -4.45
CA LYS A 104 26.07 14.12 -4.88
C LYS A 104 26.84 15.24 -5.56
N GLN A 105 26.20 16.00 -6.46
CA GLN A 105 26.83 17.12 -7.16
C GLN A 105 27.28 18.21 -6.18
N LEU A 106 26.46 18.55 -5.18
CA LEU A 106 26.84 19.51 -4.13
C LEU A 106 28.01 19.01 -3.27
N ARG A 107 28.01 17.72 -2.91
CA ARG A 107 29.14 17.10 -2.19
C ARG A 107 30.43 17.12 -3.02
N GLN A 108 30.35 16.89 -4.33
CA GLN A 108 31.52 16.95 -5.22
C GLN A 108 32.01 18.40 -5.36
N LYS A 109 31.11 19.34 -5.61
CA LYS A 109 31.44 20.78 -5.69
C LYS A 109 32.14 21.28 -4.43
N MET A 110 31.72 20.81 -3.25
CA MET A 110 32.42 21.10 -1.99
C MET A 110 33.87 20.63 -2.01
N GLN A 111 34.13 19.40 -2.46
CA GLN A 111 35.49 18.86 -2.54
C GLN A 111 36.34 19.65 -3.55
N ASP A 112 35.76 20.03 -4.68
CA ASP A 112 36.44 20.77 -5.75
C ASP A 112 36.79 22.21 -5.31
N GLU A 113 35.87 22.90 -4.63
CA GLU A 113 36.12 24.25 -4.09
C GLU A 113 37.19 24.25 -3.00
N VAL A 114 37.18 23.25 -2.12
CA VAL A 114 38.24 23.07 -1.11
C VAL A 114 39.59 22.81 -1.78
N ALA A 115 39.64 21.91 -2.78
CA ALA A 115 40.87 21.62 -3.51
C ALA A 115 41.41 22.85 -4.25
N LYS A 116 40.54 23.61 -4.92
CA LYS A 116 40.90 24.85 -5.62
C LYS A 116 41.49 25.89 -4.68
N ALA A 117 40.88 26.11 -3.52
CA ALA A 117 41.35 27.10 -2.56
C ALA A 117 42.70 26.72 -1.91
N ILE A 118 42.99 25.41 -1.77
CA ILE A 118 44.31 24.91 -1.36
C ILE A 118 45.36 25.18 -2.46
N ILE A 119 45.01 24.99 -3.74
CA ILE A 119 45.91 25.26 -4.87
C ILE A 119 46.23 26.75 -4.98
N GLU A 120 45.22 27.63 -4.86
CA GLU A 120 45.39 29.09 -4.92
C GLU A 120 46.27 29.64 -3.78
N LYS A 121 46.31 28.96 -2.63
CA LYS A 121 47.24 29.24 -1.52
C LYS A 121 48.63 28.62 -1.69
N GLY A 122 48.97 28.13 -2.87
CA GLY A 122 50.28 27.51 -3.13
C GLY A 122 50.49 26.21 -2.37
N GLY A 123 49.42 25.47 -2.06
CA GLY A 123 49.47 24.21 -1.31
C GLY A 123 49.35 24.36 0.20
N ALA A 124 49.23 25.59 0.73
CA ALA A 124 48.97 25.82 2.16
C ALA A 124 47.50 25.55 2.51
N SER A 125 47.27 24.92 3.67
CA SER A 125 45.92 24.62 4.18
C SER A 125 45.10 25.90 4.43
N LEU A 126 43.79 25.82 4.20
CA LEU A 126 42.84 26.91 4.51
C LEU A 126 42.89 27.30 5.99
N SER A 127 42.65 28.59 6.29
CA SER A 127 42.46 29.01 7.69
C SER A 127 41.12 28.49 8.21
N VAL A 128 41.03 28.31 9.53
CA VAL A 128 39.82 27.79 10.19
C VAL A 128 38.58 28.63 9.88
N SER A 129 38.71 29.96 9.77
CA SER A 129 37.59 30.86 9.47
C SER A 129 37.11 30.78 8.02
N GLU A 130 38.02 30.65 7.05
CA GLU A 130 37.65 30.49 5.62
C GLU A 130 36.97 29.13 5.38
N HIS A 131 37.48 28.09 6.06
CA HIS A 131 36.89 26.76 6.04
C HIS A 131 35.49 26.76 6.68
N GLU A 132 35.29 27.47 7.81
CA GLU A 132 33.96 27.58 8.44
C GLU A 132 32.92 28.27 7.55
N VAL A 133 33.29 29.32 6.82
CA VAL A 133 32.36 30.06 5.95
C VAL A 133 31.88 29.18 4.79
N LEU A 134 32.82 28.47 4.12
CA LEU A 134 32.50 27.53 3.05
C LEU A 134 31.62 26.37 3.55
N VAL A 135 31.98 25.77 4.69
CA VAL A 135 31.19 24.69 5.30
C VAL A 135 29.79 25.17 5.67
N ARG A 136 29.61 26.38 6.21
CA ARG A 136 28.28 26.90 6.57
C ARG A 136 27.38 27.18 5.37
N GLN A 137 27.93 27.64 4.25
CA GLN A 137 27.15 27.88 3.02
C GLN A 137 26.65 26.55 2.44
N ILE A 138 27.55 25.58 2.35
CA ILE A 138 27.25 24.26 1.78
C ILE A 138 26.31 23.47 2.69
N LYS A 139 26.47 23.58 4.02
CA LYS A 139 25.56 22.94 4.98
C LYS A 139 24.12 23.43 4.82
N ARG A 140 23.91 24.72 4.50
CA ARG A 140 22.57 25.26 4.19
C ARG A 140 22.00 24.66 2.91
N GLU A 141 22.78 24.56 1.84
CA GLU A 141 22.35 23.97 0.57
C GLU A 141 22.04 22.47 0.71
N VAL A 142 22.85 21.72 1.47
CA VAL A 142 22.60 20.31 1.77
C VAL A 142 21.34 20.11 2.62
N ILE A 143 21.09 20.99 3.60
CA ILE A 143 19.84 20.95 4.39
C ILE A 143 18.63 21.20 3.49
N GLN A 144 18.70 22.15 2.57
CA GLN A 144 17.62 22.42 1.63
C GLN A 144 17.35 21.23 0.70
N VAL A 145 18.40 20.63 0.13
CA VAL A 145 18.25 19.42 -0.70
C VAL A 145 17.72 18.25 0.11
N HIS A 146 18.13 18.10 1.37
CA HIS A 146 17.60 17.07 2.25
C HIS A 146 16.11 17.26 2.55
N GLU A 147 15.65 18.50 2.73
CA GLU A 147 14.22 18.81 2.90
C GLU A 147 13.43 18.47 1.61
N ASP A 148 13.95 18.84 0.44
CA ASP A 148 13.34 18.52 -0.85
C ASP A 148 13.23 16.99 -1.06
N VAL A 149 14.28 16.24 -0.67
CA VAL A 149 14.29 14.77 -0.66
C VAL A 149 13.20 14.25 0.27
N CYS A 150 13.13 14.75 1.51
CA CYS A 150 12.12 14.37 2.49
C CYS A 150 10.70 14.66 2.01
N GLN A 151 10.48 15.78 1.33
CA GLN A 151 9.19 16.12 0.76
C GLN A 151 8.80 15.18 -0.39
N ALA A 152 9.72 14.87 -1.31
CA ALA A 152 9.48 13.91 -2.40
C ALA A 152 9.19 12.50 -1.86
N ILE A 153 9.90 12.07 -0.82
CA ILE A 153 9.65 10.82 -0.10
C ILE A 153 8.25 10.78 0.49
N ARG A 154 7.79 11.87 1.11
CA ARG A 154 6.43 11.95 1.69
C ARG A 154 5.33 11.85 0.63
N MET A 155 5.66 12.06 -0.65
CA MET A 155 4.73 11.91 -1.76
C MET A 155 4.65 10.47 -2.30
N LEU A 156 5.61 9.59 -1.96
CA LEU A 156 5.58 8.20 -2.40
C LEU A 156 4.35 7.47 -1.85
N PRO A 157 3.49 6.92 -2.72
CA PRO A 157 2.62 5.84 -2.33
C PRO A 157 3.54 4.67 -1.96
N ARG A 158 3.47 4.15 -0.72
CA ARG A 158 4.37 3.08 -0.25
C ARG A 158 4.54 2.03 -1.36
N SER A 159 5.76 1.66 -1.71
CA SER A 159 6.16 0.38 -2.26
C SER A 159 7.69 0.37 -2.39
N ILE A 160 8.30 -0.56 -1.65
CA ILE A 160 9.66 -1.09 -1.76
C ILE A 160 10.84 -0.10 -1.61
N CYS A 161 11.52 -0.29 -0.48
CA CYS A 161 12.95 -0.12 -0.19
C CYS A 161 13.80 0.63 -1.23
N LEU A 162 14.06 1.91 -0.96
CA LEU A 162 15.40 2.47 -1.17
C LEU A 162 15.93 2.71 0.23
N SER A 163 16.89 1.88 0.63
CA SER A 163 17.69 1.99 1.85
C SER A 163 17.65 3.39 2.47
N PHE A 164 17.27 3.46 3.75
CA PHE A 164 17.49 4.58 4.66
C PHE A 164 16.42 5.68 4.77
N VAL A 165 15.13 5.37 4.61
CA VAL A 165 14.10 6.43 4.63
C VAL A 165 12.81 6.07 5.37
N ILE A 166 12.49 6.90 6.38
CA ILE A 166 11.20 6.92 7.07
C ILE A 166 10.10 7.39 6.10
N VAL A 167 9.31 6.45 5.57
CA VAL A 167 8.19 6.76 4.67
C VAL A 167 6.93 7.07 5.50
N ALA A 168 6.41 8.29 5.37
CA ALA A 168 5.12 8.68 5.93
C ALA A 168 3.98 7.81 5.39
N GLU A 169 3.06 7.39 6.26
CA GLU A 169 1.89 6.56 5.92
C GLU A 169 0.87 7.36 5.11
N ARG A 170 1.08 7.52 3.80
CA ARG A 170 -0.05 7.84 2.91
C ARG A 170 -0.95 6.63 2.82
N GLN A 171 -2.21 6.82 3.16
CA GLN A 171 -3.24 5.80 3.06
C GLN A 171 -3.41 5.43 1.59
N ARG A 172 -3.10 4.17 1.24
CA ARG A 172 -3.36 3.64 -0.10
C ARG A 172 -4.88 3.51 -0.27
N SER A 173 -5.36 3.71 -1.49
CA SER A 173 -6.73 3.37 -1.85
C SER A 173 -6.91 1.85 -1.73
N ASP A 174 -8.04 1.40 -1.17
CA ASP A 174 -8.37 -0.03 -1.06
C ASP A 174 -8.55 -0.71 -2.44
N ALA A 175 -8.67 0.09 -3.50
CA ALA A 175 -8.68 -0.37 -4.89
C ALA A 175 -7.31 -0.87 -5.37
N VAL A 176 -6.23 -0.42 -4.73
CA VAL A 176 -4.87 -0.82 -5.09
C VAL A 176 -4.51 -2.08 -4.31
N ARG A 177 -3.89 -3.05 -5.00
CA ARG A 177 -3.49 -4.31 -4.39
C ARG A 177 -2.62 -4.06 -3.15
N THR A 178 -2.98 -4.70 -2.05
CA THR A 178 -2.17 -4.69 -0.83
C THR A 178 -0.79 -5.27 -1.11
N ALA A 179 0.24 -4.64 -0.55
CA ALA A 179 1.63 -5.05 -0.71
C ALA A 179 2.32 -5.06 0.66
N PRO A 180 3.31 -5.95 0.87
CA PRO A 180 3.99 -6.06 2.14
C PRO A 180 4.73 -4.77 2.51
N ILE A 181 4.84 -4.54 3.81
CA ILE A 181 5.61 -3.47 4.45
C ILE A 181 7.10 -3.63 4.18
N ILE A 182 7.58 -4.88 4.28
CA ILE A 182 8.96 -5.34 4.10
C ILE A 182 8.90 -6.75 3.50
N LEU A 183 9.78 -7.01 2.54
CA LEU A 183 10.14 -8.35 2.11
C LEU A 183 11.62 -8.53 2.49
N ASP A 184 11.92 -9.45 3.40
CA ASP A 184 13.30 -9.73 3.80
C ASP A 184 13.98 -10.68 2.81
N VAL A 185 15.31 -10.73 2.86
CA VAL A 185 16.14 -11.61 2.01
C VAL A 185 15.95 -13.11 2.30
N SER A 186 15.28 -13.45 3.40
CA SER A 186 14.99 -14.81 3.85
C SER A 186 13.65 -15.33 3.34
N GLY A 187 12.92 -14.55 2.54
CA GLY A 187 11.59 -14.92 2.04
C GLY A 187 10.44 -14.62 3.01
N ARG A 188 10.68 -13.78 4.02
CA ARG A 188 9.64 -13.34 4.97
C ARG A 188 9.06 -11.99 4.56
N ALA A 189 7.74 -11.94 4.42
CA ALA A 189 7.01 -10.72 4.12
C ALA A 189 6.20 -10.26 5.33
N PHE A 190 6.39 -9.01 5.74
CA PHE A 190 5.58 -8.38 6.79
C PHE A 190 4.44 -7.59 6.16
N TRP A 191 3.23 -7.75 6.68
CA TRP A 191 2.00 -7.14 6.17
C TRP A 191 1.35 -6.28 7.24
N LYS A 192 0.94 -5.05 6.93
CA LYS A 192 0.13 -4.19 7.81
C LYS A 192 -1.26 -4.13 7.21
N LEU A 193 -2.21 -4.84 7.80
CA LEU A 193 -3.60 -4.90 7.33
C LEU A 193 -4.49 -4.13 8.29
N ARG A 194 -5.46 -3.39 7.75
CA ARG A 194 -6.49 -2.74 8.55
C ARG A 194 -7.67 -3.69 8.66
N GLY A 195 -8.05 -4.03 9.89
CA GLY A 195 -9.27 -4.80 10.14
C GLY A 195 -10.51 -3.93 10.13
N TYR A 196 -11.68 -4.58 10.24
CA TYR A 196 -12.96 -3.90 10.40
C TYR A 196 -13.00 -2.96 11.63
N THR A 197 -12.32 -3.33 12.72
CA THR A 197 -12.32 -2.61 14.00
C THR A 197 -11.40 -1.38 14.04
N SER A 198 -10.94 -0.87 12.90
CA SER A 198 -9.91 0.19 12.76
C SER A 198 -8.52 -0.16 13.32
N GLU A 199 -8.40 -1.31 13.99
CA GLU A 199 -7.13 -1.85 14.47
C GLU A 199 -6.28 -2.33 13.29
N ASN A 200 -4.98 -2.06 13.39
CA ASN A 200 -4.00 -2.57 12.44
C ASN A 200 -3.43 -3.90 12.96
N TYR A 201 -3.39 -4.88 12.07
CA TYR A 201 -2.79 -6.19 12.27
C TYR A 201 -1.45 -6.22 11.55
N ILE A 202 -0.42 -6.74 12.24
CA ILE A 202 0.86 -7.04 11.61
C ILE A 202 0.92 -8.55 11.42
N LEU A 203 1.04 -8.98 10.18
CA LEU A 203 1.23 -10.40 9.83
C LEU A 203 2.63 -10.64 9.29
N LEU A 204 3.14 -11.83 9.54
CA LEU A 204 4.33 -12.37 8.91
C LEU A 204 3.89 -13.53 8.01
N GLN A 205 4.20 -13.42 6.73
CA GLN A 205 4.15 -14.52 5.78
C GLN A 205 5.57 -15.04 5.60
N ASP A 206 5.83 -16.26 6.05
CA ASP A 206 7.08 -16.97 5.83
C ASP A 206 6.88 -17.89 4.64
N ILE A 207 7.46 -17.52 3.49
CA ILE A 207 7.32 -18.27 2.24
C ILE A 207 8.20 -19.54 2.27
N GLY A 208 9.12 -19.66 3.24
CA GLY A 208 10.01 -20.80 3.39
C GLY A 208 10.92 -21.03 2.18
N THR A 209 11.40 -22.26 2.02
CA THR A 209 12.08 -22.67 0.78
C THR A 209 11.06 -22.81 -0.35
N LEU A 210 11.37 -22.21 -1.50
CA LEU A 210 10.65 -22.33 -2.77
C LEU A 210 10.77 -23.78 -3.34
N ASP A 211 10.29 -24.76 -2.58
CA ASP A 211 10.13 -26.13 -3.07
C ASP A 211 8.89 -26.16 -3.98
N PRO A 212 9.04 -26.39 -5.30
CA PRO A 212 7.92 -26.43 -6.23
C PRO A 212 6.97 -27.62 -6.01
N VAL A 213 7.36 -28.61 -5.20
CA VAL A 213 6.55 -29.81 -4.94
C VAL A 213 5.63 -29.64 -3.73
N ALA A 214 6.03 -28.82 -2.75
CA ALA A 214 5.24 -28.50 -1.56
C ALA A 214 5.59 -27.11 -0.99
N PRO A 215 4.84 -26.05 -1.38
CA PRO A 215 5.00 -24.73 -0.78
C PRO A 215 4.76 -24.81 0.73
N SER A 216 5.77 -24.49 1.53
CA SER A 216 5.73 -24.58 3.01
C SER A 216 5.29 -23.28 3.69
N GLU A 217 4.51 -22.47 2.97
CA GLU A 217 4.12 -21.13 3.38
C GLU A 217 3.40 -21.14 4.74
N LYS A 218 3.86 -20.29 5.66
CA LYS A 218 3.29 -20.13 7.01
C LYS A 218 2.90 -18.69 7.26
N TRP A 219 1.77 -18.51 7.92
CA TRP A 219 1.27 -17.20 8.32
C TRP A 219 1.24 -17.09 9.83
N PHE A 220 1.75 -15.97 10.34
CA PHE A 220 1.78 -15.64 11.76
C PHE A 220 1.13 -14.27 11.95
N VAL A 221 0.36 -14.13 13.03
CA VAL A 221 -0.22 -12.86 13.47
C VAL A 221 0.51 -12.44 14.74
N TYR A 222 0.94 -11.18 14.80
CA TYR A 222 1.53 -10.64 16.01
C TYR A 222 0.46 -10.05 16.93
N ASP A 223 0.48 -10.49 18.18
CA ASP A 223 -0.40 -9.98 19.23
C ASP A 223 0.00 -8.56 19.64
N VAL A 224 -0.91 -7.89 20.37
CA VAL A 224 -0.73 -6.50 20.80
C VAL A 224 0.57 -6.29 21.58
N GLU A 225 0.99 -7.28 22.36
CA GLU A 225 2.24 -7.25 23.13
C GLU A 225 3.49 -7.32 22.26
N GLN A 226 3.43 -8.05 21.14
CA GLN A 226 4.56 -8.25 20.22
C GLN A 226 4.68 -7.13 19.18
N LYS A 227 3.59 -6.39 18.92
CA LYS A 227 3.56 -5.30 17.93
C LYS A 227 4.68 -4.26 18.12
N PRO A 228 4.96 -3.72 19.32
CA PRO A 228 5.99 -2.71 19.49
C PRO A 228 7.39 -3.20 19.09
N ASP A 229 7.73 -4.44 19.45
CA ASP A 229 9.03 -5.03 19.12
C ASP A 229 9.18 -5.30 17.63
N VAL A 230 8.10 -5.76 16.98
CA VAL A 230 8.07 -5.96 15.54
C VAL A 230 8.13 -4.64 14.79
N GLU A 231 7.42 -3.60 15.23
CA GLU A 231 7.51 -2.26 14.64
C GLU A 231 8.91 -1.65 14.79
N LYS A 232 9.56 -1.89 15.94
CA LYS A 232 10.95 -1.51 16.16
C LYS A 232 11.90 -2.26 15.22
N TYR A 233 11.72 -3.57 15.06
CA TYR A 233 12.48 -4.39 14.11
C TYR A 233 12.29 -3.90 12.67
N ILE A 234 11.04 -3.73 12.21
CA ILE A 234 10.68 -3.18 10.90
C ILE A 234 11.36 -1.81 10.69
N SER A 235 11.40 -0.98 11.72
CA SER A 235 12.05 0.34 11.66
C SER A 235 13.57 0.26 11.61
N SER A 236 14.19 -0.79 12.16
CA SER A 236 15.65 -0.98 12.15
C SER A 236 16.21 -1.49 10.82
N ILE A 237 15.38 -2.16 10.01
CA ILE A 237 15.75 -2.71 8.69
C ILE A 237 15.60 -1.65 7.59
N ARG A 238 14.86 -0.57 7.88
CA ARG A 238 14.57 0.54 6.97
C ARG A 238 15.64 1.62 7.03
#